data_AF-A0A9D1ZUD5-F1
#
_entry.id   AF-A0A9D1ZUD5-F1
#
_cell.length_a   1.000
_cell.length_b   1.000
_cell.length_c   1.000
_cell.angle_alpha   90.00
_cell.angle_beta   90.00
_cell.angle_gamma   90.00
#
_symmetry.space_group_name_H-M   'P 1'
#
loop_
_entity.id
_entity.type
_entity.pdbx_description
1 polymer ?
#
loop_
_entity_poly.entity_id
_entity_poly.type
_entity_poly.pdbx_seq_one_letter_code
_entity_poly.pdbx_strand_id
1 'polypeptide(L)'
;MSNESSLGLMRIGLATSQNILDWSYGEVKKPETINYRTLKPEKEGLFDERIFGPTRDWECYCGKYKRVRFKGIICERCGVEVTRAKVRRERMGHIELAAPVTHIWYFKGVPSRLGYLLDLAPKDLEKIIYFAAYMITHVDEEARHEDLPNLQAAHDRDKKVLQDQLAADINLIARETEEELAKIEADGGKAAEKRKLRDAAERQMASVRKNAEREIEQLDRIWDRFKNLKVADLEGDEALYRGMVDKY
;
A
#
# COMPACT_ATOMS: atom_id res chain seq x y z
N MET A 1 43.67 -35.89 7.15
CA MET A 1 43.99 -35.24 8.43
C MET A 1 43.59 -33.78 8.28
N SER A 2 42.57 -33.23 8.92
CA SER A 2 41.72 -33.62 10.05
C SER A 2 40.39 -32.90 9.87
N ASN A 3 39.28 -33.64 9.83
CA ASN A 3 37.93 -33.06 9.93
C ASN A 3 37.24 -33.60 11.18
N GLU A 4 38.00 -33.73 12.28
CA GLU A 4 37.40 -33.76 13.61
C GLU A 4 36.82 -32.37 13.84
N SER A 5 35.52 -32.23 13.59
CA SER A 5 34.82 -30.97 13.81
C SER A 5 34.77 -30.70 15.30
N SER A 6 35.67 -29.85 15.80
CA SER A 6 35.64 -29.27 17.15
C SER A 6 34.54 -28.22 17.31
N LEU A 7 33.42 -28.35 16.58
CA LEU A 7 32.30 -27.41 16.63
C LEU A 7 31.51 -27.69 17.90
N GLY A 8 31.81 -26.95 18.97
CA GLY A 8 31.16 -27.14 20.27
C GLY A 8 29.67 -26.77 20.28
N LEU A 9 29.25 -25.75 19.52
CA LEU A 9 27.87 -25.27 19.47
C LEU A 9 27.51 -24.73 18.08
N MET A 10 26.23 -24.85 17.71
CA MET A 10 25.64 -24.28 16.49
C MET A 10 24.55 -23.28 16.86
N ARG A 11 24.61 -22.06 16.31
CA ARG A 11 23.65 -20.97 16.59
C ARG A 11 22.83 -20.67 15.34
N ILE A 12 21.52 -20.46 15.54
CA ILE A 12 20.59 -19.95 14.52
C ILE A 12 19.95 -18.65 15.02
N GLY A 13 19.64 -17.74 14.10
CA GLY A 13 19.03 -16.45 14.41
C GLY A 13 18.45 -15.77 13.17
N LEU A 14 17.84 -14.61 13.36
CA LEU A 14 17.32 -13.79 12.26
C LEU A 14 18.48 -13.16 11.48
N ALA A 15 18.37 -13.18 10.15
CA ALA A 15 19.27 -12.45 9.28
C ALA A 15 18.74 -11.03 9.06
N THR A 16 19.56 -10.03 9.31
CA THR A 16 19.26 -8.64 8.92
C THR A 16 19.47 -8.45 7.42
N SER A 17 18.88 -7.41 6.82
CA SER A 17 19.14 -7.05 5.43
C SER A 17 20.63 -6.87 5.16
N GLN A 18 21.37 -6.27 6.11
CA GLN A 18 22.82 -6.12 6.00
C GLN A 18 23.54 -7.48 5.95
N ASN A 19 23.14 -8.46 6.77
CA ASN A 19 23.75 -9.79 6.71
C ASN A 19 23.53 -10.47 5.35
N ILE A 20 22.34 -10.31 4.76
CA ILE A 20 22.03 -10.84 3.43
C ILE A 20 22.92 -10.19 2.37
N LEU A 21 23.14 -8.87 2.46
CA LEU A 21 24.04 -8.15 1.56
C LEU A 21 25.50 -8.59 1.73
N ASP A 22 25.97 -8.77 2.96
CA ASP A 22 27.34 -9.21 3.27
C ASP A 22 27.64 -10.62 2.71
N TRP A 23 26.61 -11.48 2.65
CA TRP A 23 26.72 -12.81 2.07
C TRP A 23 26.63 -12.85 0.55
N SER A 24 26.11 -11.78 -0.05
CA SER A 24 25.78 -11.73 -1.46
C SER A 24 27.00 -11.42 -2.33
N TYR A 25 27.07 -12.09 -3.47
CA TYR A 25 28.06 -11.81 -4.51
C TYR A 25 27.51 -10.89 -5.61
N GLY A 26 26.24 -10.49 -5.50
CA GLY A 26 25.60 -9.58 -6.45
C GLY A 26 24.08 -9.67 -6.46
N GLU A 27 23.48 -8.65 -7.04
CA GLU A 27 22.04 -8.49 -7.19
C GLU A 27 21.52 -9.18 -8.45
N VAL A 28 20.47 -9.99 -8.32
CA VAL A 28 19.74 -10.57 -9.45
C VAL A 28 18.63 -9.63 -9.87
N LYS A 29 18.73 -9.04 -11.06
CA LYS A 29 17.79 -8.03 -11.56
C LYS A 29 16.78 -8.57 -12.57
N LYS A 30 17.16 -9.66 -13.22
CA LYS A 30 16.49 -10.18 -14.41
C LYS A 30 15.87 -11.54 -14.12
N PRO A 31 14.63 -11.79 -14.54
CA PRO A 31 13.98 -13.10 -14.36
C PRO A 31 14.56 -14.17 -15.30
N GLU A 32 15.36 -13.78 -16.29
CA GLU A 32 15.94 -14.70 -17.26
C GLU A 32 16.89 -15.71 -16.61
N THR A 33 16.92 -16.92 -17.17
CA THR A 33 17.71 -18.05 -16.67
C THR A 33 18.91 -18.33 -17.57
N ILE A 34 18.68 -19.09 -18.63
CA ILE A 34 19.67 -19.47 -19.64
C ILE A 34 19.13 -19.18 -21.02
N ASN A 35 20.04 -18.85 -21.93
CA ASN A 35 19.70 -18.68 -23.33
C ASN A 35 19.44 -20.04 -23.98
N TYR A 36 18.28 -20.23 -24.61
CA TYR A 36 17.92 -21.51 -25.23
C TYR A 36 18.82 -21.93 -26.40
N ARG A 37 19.45 -20.98 -27.11
CA ARG A 37 20.32 -21.28 -28.27
C ARG A 37 21.73 -21.61 -27.82
N THR A 38 22.30 -20.76 -26.96
CA THR A 38 23.72 -20.88 -26.57
C THR A 38 23.92 -21.76 -25.35
N LEU A 39 22.84 -22.09 -24.62
CA LEU A 39 22.85 -22.78 -23.33
C LEU A 39 23.71 -22.06 -22.26
N LYS A 40 24.00 -20.78 -22.48
CA LYS A 40 24.74 -19.95 -21.55
C LYS A 40 23.80 -19.19 -20.62
N PRO A 41 24.17 -18.97 -19.34
CA PRO A 41 23.41 -18.12 -18.44
C PRO A 41 23.23 -16.70 -18.99
N GLU A 42 22.07 -16.12 -18.72
CA GLU A 42 21.82 -14.71 -19.04
C GLU A 42 22.47 -13.79 -17.98
N LYS A 43 23.01 -12.66 -18.42
CA LYS A 43 23.65 -11.68 -17.53
C LYS A 43 22.58 -11.03 -16.64
N GLU A 44 22.88 -10.82 -15.35
CA GLU A 44 21.98 -10.34 -14.29
C GLU A 44 20.79 -11.26 -13.98
N GLY A 45 20.73 -12.43 -14.62
CA GLY A 45 19.69 -13.43 -14.41
C GLY A 45 19.96 -14.35 -13.23
N LEU A 46 19.06 -15.31 -13.03
CA LEU A 46 19.09 -16.27 -11.92
C LEU A 46 20.33 -17.18 -11.89
N PHE A 47 21.05 -17.29 -13.00
CA PHE A 47 22.25 -18.12 -13.12
C PHE A 47 23.51 -17.35 -13.52
N ASP A 48 23.51 -16.01 -13.48
CA ASP A 48 24.62 -15.15 -13.89
C ASP A 48 25.95 -15.60 -13.26
N GLU A 49 26.92 -15.92 -14.12
CA GLU A 49 28.23 -16.41 -13.71
C GLU A 49 29.06 -15.35 -12.97
N ARG A 50 28.77 -14.07 -13.16
CA ARG A 50 29.43 -12.99 -12.43
C ARG A 50 29.10 -13.06 -10.93
N ILE A 51 27.85 -13.40 -10.60
CA ILE A 51 27.36 -13.48 -9.23
C ILE A 51 27.75 -14.84 -8.64
N PHE A 52 27.29 -15.93 -9.26
CA PHE A 52 27.38 -17.26 -8.68
C PHE A 52 28.71 -17.97 -8.98
N GLY A 53 29.51 -17.46 -9.91
CA GLY A 53 30.75 -18.09 -10.38
C GLY A 53 30.57 -18.88 -11.68
N PRO A 54 31.68 -19.38 -12.26
CA PRO A 54 31.68 -19.92 -13.61
C PRO A 54 30.96 -21.26 -13.73
N THR A 55 30.32 -21.54 -14.87
CA THR A 55 29.67 -22.85 -15.13
C THR A 55 30.69 -23.96 -15.32
N ARG A 56 31.87 -23.64 -15.85
CA ARG A 56 32.95 -24.59 -16.12
C ARG A 56 34.18 -24.21 -15.30
N ASP A 57 34.91 -25.22 -14.84
CA ASP A 57 36.13 -25.00 -14.06
C ASP A 57 37.14 -24.17 -14.84
N TRP A 58 37.57 -23.06 -14.23
CA TRP A 58 38.61 -22.19 -14.74
C TRP A 58 38.30 -21.56 -16.11
N GLU A 59 37.02 -21.32 -16.43
CA GLU A 59 36.59 -20.66 -17.66
C GLU A 59 35.63 -19.50 -17.35
N CYS A 60 35.94 -18.31 -17.85
CA CYS A 60 35.03 -17.16 -17.76
C CYS A 60 33.94 -17.20 -18.87
N TYR A 61 32.81 -16.53 -18.64
CA TYR A 61 31.66 -16.48 -19.57
C TYR A 61 31.99 -16.21 -21.04
N CYS A 62 32.83 -15.19 -21.29
CA CYS A 62 33.19 -14.76 -22.64
C CYS A 62 34.28 -15.64 -23.29
N GLY A 63 34.87 -16.57 -22.53
CA GLY A 63 35.92 -17.46 -23.00
C GLY A 63 37.31 -16.82 -23.15
N LYS A 64 37.50 -15.56 -22.74
CA LYS A 64 38.79 -14.86 -22.79
C LYS A 64 39.85 -15.54 -21.92
N TYR A 65 39.51 -15.81 -20.66
CA TYR A 65 40.34 -16.57 -19.74
C TYR A 65 39.84 -18.00 -19.63
N LYS A 66 40.76 -18.95 -19.88
CA LYS A 66 40.55 -20.39 -19.77
C LYS A 66 41.77 -21.06 -19.16
N ARG A 67 41.55 -22.15 -18.42
CA ARG A 67 42.55 -22.99 -17.74
C ARG A 67 43.05 -22.39 -16.42
N VAL A 68 43.64 -23.25 -15.59
CA VAL A 68 44.06 -22.98 -14.20
C VAL A 68 45.04 -21.81 -14.05
N ARG A 69 45.82 -21.48 -15.08
CA ARG A 69 46.84 -20.41 -15.02
C ARG A 69 46.27 -19.01 -14.71
N PHE A 70 44.98 -18.80 -14.95
CA PHE A 70 44.29 -17.53 -14.69
C PHE A 70 43.47 -17.55 -13.39
N LYS A 71 43.74 -18.51 -12.49
CA LYS A 71 43.05 -18.66 -11.21
C LYS A 71 42.98 -17.33 -10.44
N GLY A 72 41.78 -16.96 -10.01
CA GLY A 72 41.51 -15.78 -9.20
C GLY A 72 41.41 -14.46 -9.98
N ILE A 73 41.63 -14.47 -11.30
CA ILE A 73 41.44 -13.27 -12.13
C ILE A 73 39.95 -13.05 -12.36
N ILE A 74 39.50 -11.81 -12.12
CA ILE A 74 38.18 -11.33 -12.53
C ILE A 74 38.29 -10.80 -13.95
N CYS A 75 37.51 -11.36 -14.88
CA CYS A 75 37.57 -10.92 -16.27
C CYS A 75 37.03 -9.49 -16.43
N GLU A 76 37.79 -8.62 -17.08
CA GLU A 76 37.40 -7.23 -17.37
C GLU A 76 36.25 -7.12 -18.38
N ARG A 77 36.04 -8.13 -19.24
CA ARG A 77 34.98 -8.11 -20.25
C ARG A 77 33.64 -8.59 -19.71
N CYS A 78 33.63 -9.65 -18.91
CA CYS A 78 32.38 -10.28 -18.44
C CYS A 78 32.21 -10.26 -16.92
N GLY A 79 33.20 -9.81 -16.14
CA GLY A 79 33.14 -9.74 -14.67
C GLY A 79 33.21 -11.08 -13.96
N VAL A 80 33.37 -12.20 -14.68
CA VAL A 80 33.40 -13.55 -14.08
C VAL A 80 34.79 -13.84 -13.52
N GLU A 81 34.83 -14.27 -12.27
CA GLU A 81 36.02 -14.77 -11.62
C GLU A 81 36.38 -16.17 -12.11
N VAL A 82 37.65 -16.37 -12.49
CA VAL A 82 38.15 -17.66 -12.94
C VAL A 82 38.48 -18.54 -11.73
N THR A 83 37.51 -19.36 -11.34
CA THR A 83 37.60 -20.30 -10.21
C THR A 83 36.96 -21.66 -10.56
N ARG A 84 36.84 -22.57 -9.60
CA ARG A 84 36.12 -23.84 -9.77
C ARG A 84 34.61 -23.60 -9.79
N ALA A 85 33.88 -24.32 -10.63
CA ALA A 85 32.42 -24.26 -10.70
C ALA A 85 31.74 -24.66 -9.37
N LYS A 86 32.46 -25.35 -8.48
CA LYS A 86 31.97 -25.72 -7.14
C LYS A 86 31.46 -24.50 -6.34
N VAL A 87 32.04 -23.31 -6.53
CA VAL A 87 31.61 -22.10 -5.79
C VAL A 87 30.14 -21.74 -6.02
N ARG A 88 29.54 -22.17 -7.14
CA ARG A 88 28.10 -21.97 -7.43
C ARG A 88 27.16 -22.64 -6.42
N ARG A 89 27.69 -23.54 -5.58
CA ARG A 89 26.94 -24.22 -4.50
C ARG A 89 27.01 -23.49 -3.16
N GLU A 90 27.87 -22.47 -3.06
CA GLU A 90 28.23 -21.80 -1.80
C GLU A 90 28.02 -20.28 -1.89
N ARG A 91 28.11 -19.68 -3.09
CA ARG A 91 27.84 -18.25 -3.33
C ARG A 91 26.36 -17.95 -3.33
N MET A 92 25.96 -16.99 -2.50
CA MET A 92 24.60 -16.47 -2.46
C MET A 92 24.47 -15.24 -3.36
N GLY A 93 23.26 -15.04 -3.89
CA GLY A 93 22.82 -13.79 -4.54
C GLY A 93 21.72 -13.15 -3.69
N HIS A 94 21.38 -11.90 -3.98
CA HIS A 94 20.24 -11.23 -3.36
C HIS A 94 19.36 -10.53 -4.41
N ILE A 95 18.17 -10.11 -4.00
CA ILE A 95 17.29 -9.22 -4.76
C ILE A 95 17.00 -8.04 -3.86
N GLU A 96 17.28 -6.83 -4.34
CA GLU A 96 16.88 -5.62 -3.65
C GLU A 96 15.40 -5.35 -3.95
N LEU A 97 14.58 -5.31 -2.92
CA LEU A 97 13.14 -5.08 -3.07
C LEU A 97 12.84 -3.59 -2.98
N ALA A 98 12.03 -3.09 -3.91
CA ALA A 98 11.61 -1.69 -3.92
C ALA A 98 10.72 -1.31 -2.71
N ALA A 99 10.08 -2.29 -2.08
CA ALA A 99 9.26 -2.12 -0.89
C ALA A 99 9.58 -3.23 0.14
N PRO A 100 9.55 -2.92 1.45
CA PRO A 100 9.70 -3.92 2.49
C PRO A 100 8.61 -5.00 2.42
N VAL A 101 8.99 -6.23 2.74
CA VAL A 101 8.06 -7.36 2.83
C VAL A 101 8.24 -8.09 4.15
N THR A 102 7.15 -8.64 4.68
CA THR A 102 7.20 -9.46 5.88
C THR A 102 7.48 -10.93 5.52
N HIS A 103 8.36 -11.58 6.27
CA HIS A 103 8.60 -13.01 6.07
C HIS A 103 7.42 -13.83 6.61
N ILE A 104 6.83 -14.67 5.74
CA ILE A 104 5.57 -15.38 6.00
C ILE A 104 5.57 -16.23 7.29
N TRP A 105 6.72 -16.78 7.70
CA TRP A 105 6.82 -17.57 8.94
C TRP A 105 6.47 -16.78 10.21
N TYR A 106 6.75 -15.48 10.26
CA TYR A 106 6.44 -14.65 11.44
C TYR A 106 5.03 -14.07 11.40
N PHE A 107 4.40 -14.08 10.22
CA PHE A 107 3.05 -13.60 9.99
C PHE A 107 2.00 -14.73 10.08
N LYS A 108 2.07 -15.73 9.20
CA LYS A 108 1.11 -16.86 9.11
C LYS A 108 1.44 -18.02 10.05
N GLY A 109 2.63 -18.06 10.64
CA GLY A 109 2.97 -19.06 11.66
C GLY A 109 2.00 -18.96 12.84
N VAL A 110 1.52 -20.10 13.36
CA VAL A 110 0.59 -20.13 14.50
C VAL A 110 1.37 -20.54 15.75
N PRO A 111 1.42 -19.71 16.83
CA PRO A 111 0.89 -18.35 16.92
C PRO A 111 1.71 -17.31 16.14
N SER A 112 1.05 -16.26 15.63
CA SER A 112 1.68 -15.20 14.83
C SER A 112 2.69 -14.43 15.69
N ARG A 113 3.97 -14.49 15.34
CA ARG A 113 5.03 -13.81 16.11
C ARG A 113 4.88 -12.29 16.03
N LEU A 114 4.52 -11.77 14.85
CA LEU A 114 4.26 -10.36 14.65
C LEU A 114 2.98 -9.91 15.38
N GLY A 115 1.92 -10.71 15.31
CA GLY A 115 0.67 -10.41 16.04
C GLY A 115 0.90 -10.28 17.53
N TYR A 116 1.66 -11.19 18.14
CA TYR A 116 2.01 -11.12 19.56
C TYR A 116 2.91 -9.93 19.91
N LEU A 117 3.87 -9.59 19.04
CA LEU A 117 4.80 -8.50 19.28
C LEU A 117 4.09 -7.13 19.26
N LEU A 118 3.11 -6.97 18.37
CA LEU A 118 2.38 -5.72 18.15
C LEU A 118 1.03 -5.65 18.87
N ASP A 119 0.66 -6.69 19.62
CA ASP A 119 -0.67 -6.86 20.21
C ASP A 119 -1.82 -6.73 19.20
N LEU A 120 -1.64 -7.31 18.01
CA LEU A 120 -2.59 -7.28 16.90
C LEU A 120 -3.18 -8.66 16.63
N ALA A 121 -4.48 -8.68 16.36
CA ALA A 121 -5.15 -9.89 15.89
C ALA A 121 -4.57 -10.32 14.52
N PRO A 122 -4.37 -11.63 14.27
CA PRO A 122 -3.81 -12.10 12.99
C PRO A 122 -4.60 -11.65 11.76
N LYS A 123 -5.93 -11.53 11.89
CA LYS A 123 -6.82 -11.05 10.81
C LYS A 123 -6.59 -9.58 10.47
N ASP A 124 -6.24 -8.77 11.46
CA ASP A 124 -6.01 -7.35 11.27
C ASP A 124 -4.62 -7.09 10.68
N LEU A 125 -3.61 -7.81 11.18
CA LEU A 125 -2.28 -7.80 10.57
C LEU A 125 -2.31 -8.26 9.10
N GLU A 126 -3.18 -9.23 8.77
CA GLU A 126 -3.42 -9.66 7.40
C GLU A 126 -3.98 -8.55 6.51
N LYS A 127 -4.94 -7.75 7.01
CA LYS A 127 -5.46 -6.59 6.26
C LYS A 127 -4.37 -5.57 5.98
N ILE A 128 -3.47 -5.32 6.93
CA ILE A 128 -2.36 -4.35 6.75
C ILE A 128 -1.39 -4.87 5.69
N ILE A 129 -0.89 -6.11 5.85
CA ILE A 129 0.16 -6.67 4.98
C ILE A 129 -0.32 -6.82 3.52
N TYR A 130 -1.61 -7.10 3.33
CA TYR A 130 -2.21 -7.21 1.99
C TYR A 130 -2.93 -5.93 1.53
N PHE A 131 -2.62 -4.78 2.13
CA PHE A 131 -3.11 -3.46 1.68
C PHE A 131 -4.65 -3.33 1.63
N ALA A 132 -5.37 -4.02 2.52
CA ALA A 132 -6.82 -3.91 2.66
C ALA A 132 -7.25 -2.86 3.69
N ALA A 133 -6.34 -2.44 4.58
CA ALA A 133 -6.59 -1.37 5.55
C ALA A 133 -5.30 -0.63 5.87
N TYR A 134 -5.43 0.66 6.18
CA TYR A 134 -4.37 1.48 6.75
C TYR A 134 -4.27 1.25 8.26
N MET A 135 -3.08 1.42 8.82
CA MET A 135 -2.85 1.41 10.26
C MET A 135 -2.21 2.73 10.65
N ILE A 136 -2.75 3.35 11.70
CA ILE A 136 -2.21 4.61 12.22
C ILE A 136 -0.92 4.32 12.97
N THR A 137 0.19 4.85 12.47
CA THR A 137 1.53 4.65 13.05
C THR A 137 1.88 5.70 14.09
N HIS A 138 1.32 6.89 13.98
CA HIS A 138 1.62 8.03 14.83
C HIS A 138 0.45 9.01 14.85
N VAL A 139 0.23 9.65 16.00
CA VAL A 139 -0.70 10.75 16.20
C VAL A 139 0.02 11.79 17.06
N ASP A 140 0.05 13.03 16.60
CA ASP A 140 0.52 14.16 17.40
C ASP A 140 -0.62 14.64 18.30
N GLU A 141 -0.60 14.25 19.57
CA GLU A 141 -1.66 14.56 20.51
C GLU A 141 -1.65 16.03 20.95
N GLU A 142 -0.47 16.65 21.06
CA GLU A 142 -0.32 18.04 21.50
C GLU A 142 -0.82 18.98 20.41
N ALA A 143 -0.32 18.84 19.18
CA ALA A 143 -0.77 19.65 18.05
C ALA A 143 -2.28 19.48 17.82
N ARG A 144 -2.79 18.23 17.87
CA ARG A 144 -4.22 17.97 17.75
C ARG A 144 -5.03 18.65 18.85
N HIS A 145 -4.53 18.70 20.08
CA HIS A 145 -5.22 19.36 21.18
C HIS A 145 -5.27 20.87 21.03
N GLU A 146 -4.15 21.47 20.62
CA GLU A 146 -4.03 22.93 20.39
C GLU A 146 -4.92 23.40 19.24
N ASP A 147 -4.95 22.65 18.13
CA ASP A 147 -5.71 23.02 16.94
C ASP A 147 -7.19 22.61 17.02
N LEU A 148 -7.57 21.72 17.94
CA LEU A 148 -8.92 21.17 18.06
C LEU A 148 -10.03 22.23 18.04
N PRO A 149 -9.93 23.36 18.78
CA PRO A 149 -10.96 24.39 18.78
C PRO A 149 -11.12 25.07 17.41
N ASN A 150 -10.01 25.32 16.73
CA ASN A 150 -10.00 25.94 15.40
C ASN A 150 -10.58 24.99 14.35
N LEU A 151 -10.19 23.72 14.41
CA LEU A 151 -10.71 22.68 13.53
C LEU A 151 -12.20 22.41 13.76
N GLN A 152 -12.67 22.41 15.02
CA GLN A 152 -14.09 22.31 15.35
C GLN A 152 -14.88 23.49 14.75
N ALA A 153 -14.36 24.72 14.89
CA ALA A 153 -15.00 25.89 14.30
C ALA A 153 -14.99 25.86 12.76
N ALA A 154 -13.97 25.28 12.12
CA ALA A 154 -13.95 25.05 10.67
C ALA A 154 -15.01 24.01 10.26
N HIS A 155 -15.06 22.87 10.94
CA HIS A 155 -16.06 21.83 10.72
C HIS A 155 -17.49 22.36 10.85
N ASP A 156 -17.79 23.12 11.91
CA ASP A 156 -19.13 23.64 12.15
C ASP A 156 -19.52 24.71 11.12
N ARG A 157 -18.55 25.46 10.58
CA ARG A 157 -18.76 26.36 9.44
C ARG A 157 -19.09 25.60 8.17
N ASP A 158 -18.32 24.57 7.82
CA ASP A 158 -18.58 23.73 6.65
C ASP A 158 -19.96 23.09 6.72
N LYS A 159 -20.32 22.55 7.88
CA LYS A 159 -21.65 21.98 8.14
C LYS A 159 -22.75 23.02 7.94
N LYS A 160 -22.56 24.24 8.45
CA LYS A 160 -23.53 25.33 8.29
C LYS A 160 -23.69 25.73 6.83
N VAL A 161 -22.60 25.77 6.05
CA VAL A 161 -22.67 26.07 4.60
C VAL A 161 -23.54 25.05 3.88
N LEU A 162 -23.38 23.75 4.17
CA LEU A 162 -24.23 22.69 3.59
C LEU A 162 -25.70 22.83 4.00
N GLN A 163 -25.97 23.21 5.25
CA GLN A 163 -27.33 23.46 5.74
C GLN A 163 -27.97 24.68 5.07
N ASP A 164 -27.22 25.77 4.91
CA ASP A 164 -27.68 27.00 4.26
C ASP A 164 -27.93 26.76 2.75
N GLN A 165 -27.08 25.96 2.09
CA GLN A 165 -27.28 25.51 0.70
C GLN A 165 -28.54 24.65 0.56
N LEU A 166 -28.74 23.67 1.45
CA LEU A 166 -29.96 22.87 1.47
C LEU A 166 -31.21 23.74 1.62
N ALA A 167 -31.18 24.71 2.53
CA ALA A 167 -32.30 25.63 2.72
C ALA A 167 -32.55 26.49 1.47
N ALA A 168 -31.48 26.98 0.82
CA ALA A 168 -31.57 27.75 -0.42
C ALA A 168 -32.17 26.91 -1.56
N ASP A 169 -31.73 25.68 -1.75
CA ASP A 169 -32.22 24.77 -2.79
C ASP A 169 -33.70 24.41 -2.58
N ILE A 170 -34.10 24.12 -1.33
CA ILE A 170 -35.52 23.86 -1.01
C ILE A 170 -36.36 25.11 -1.30
N ASN A 171 -35.90 26.29 -0.90
CA ASN A 171 -36.62 27.54 -1.14
C ASN A 171 -36.73 27.85 -2.64
N LEU A 172 -35.69 27.56 -3.43
CA LEU A 172 -35.73 27.70 -4.89
C LEU A 172 -36.79 26.78 -5.50
N ILE A 173 -36.76 25.50 -5.15
CA ILE A 173 -37.74 24.51 -5.64
C ILE A 173 -39.16 24.92 -5.25
N ALA A 174 -39.37 25.39 -4.01
CA ALA A 174 -40.67 25.85 -3.56
C ALA A 174 -41.18 27.04 -4.39
N ARG A 175 -40.32 28.04 -4.65
CA ARG A 175 -40.67 29.20 -5.48
C ARG A 175 -40.99 28.84 -6.92
N GLU A 176 -40.16 28.01 -7.56
CA GLU A 176 -40.40 27.55 -8.93
C GLU A 176 -41.72 26.76 -9.03
N THR A 177 -42.00 25.92 -8.03
CA THR A 177 -43.26 25.16 -7.94
C THR A 177 -44.47 26.08 -7.80
N GLU A 178 -44.39 27.13 -6.98
CA GLU A 178 -45.46 28.12 -6.81
C GLU A 178 -45.72 28.91 -8.11
N GLU A 179 -44.66 29.35 -8.78
CA GLU A 179 -44.75 30.08 -10.06
C GLU A 179 -45.36 29.21 -11.17
N GLU A 180 -44.99 27.94 -11.25
CA GLU A 180 -45.56 26.99 -12.21
C GLU A 180 -47.03 26.64 -11.87
N LEU A 181 -47.36 26.48 -10.59
CA LEU A 181 -48.74 26.27 -10.15
C LEU A 181 -49.64 27.47 -10.52
N ALA A 182 -49.14 28.69 -10.37
CA ALA A 182 -49.87 29.91 -10.74
C ALA A 182 -50.14 29.98 -12.25
N LYS A 183 -49.18 29.57 -13.09
CA LYS A 183 -49.37 29.48 -14.56
C LYS A 183 -50.43 28.43 -14.92
N ILE A 184 -50.34 27.23 -14.35
CA ILE A 184 -51.32 26.16 -14.56
C ILE A 184 -52.72 26.61 -14.10
N GLU A 185 -52.81 27.43 -13.05
CA GLU A 185 -54.06 28.03 -12.59
C GLU A 185 -54.64 29.07 -13.56
N ALA A 186 -53.80 29.96 -14.08
CA ALA A 186 -54.19 30.96 -15.07
C ALA A 186 -54.69 30.32 -16.37
N ASP A 187 -54.09 29.21 -16.77
CA ASP A 187 -54.43 28.48 -18.01
C ASP A 187 -55.64 27.52 -17.86
N GLY A 188 -56.28 27.48 -16.68
CA GLY A 188 -57.43 26.60 -16.42
C GLY A 188 -57.07 25.11 -16.31
N GLY A 189 -55.82 24.80 -15.92
CA GLY A 189 -55.26 23.46 -15.88
C GLY A 189 -56.01 22.49 -14.96
N LYS A 190 -56.00 21.21 -15.34
CA LYS A 190 -56.74 20.14 -14.64
C LYS A 190 -56.13 19.84 -13.27
N ALA A 191 -56.96 19.42 -12.32
CA ALA A 191 -56.51 19.03 -10.97
C ALA A 191 -55.41 17.94 -10.98
N ALA A 192 -55.42 17.04 -11.98
CA ALA A 192 -54.41 16.01 -12.16
C ALA A 192 -53.01 16.58 -12.49
N GLU A 193 -52.95 17.71 -13.20
CA GLU A 193 -51.70 18.35 -13.64
C GLU A 193 -51.03 19.09 -12.47
N LYS A 194 -51.83 19.82 -11.67
CA LYS A 194 -51.38 20.42 -10.40
C LYS A 194 -50.85 19.38 -9.41
N ARG A 195 -51.53 18.23 -9.30
CA ARG A 195 -51.09 17.14 -8.42
C ARG A 195 -49.76 16.55 -8.90
N LYS A 196 -49.61 16.32 -10.20
CA LYS A 196 -48.37 15.80 -10.78
C LYS A 196 -47.18 16.72 -10.53
N LEU A 197 -47.38 18.04 -10.63
CA LEU A 197 -46.33 19.03 -10.34
C LEU A 197 -45.93 19.01 -8.86
N ARG A 198 -46.90 19.00 -7.93
CA ARG A 198 -46.62 18.89 -6.49
C ARG A 198 -45.88 17.59 -6.13
N ASP A 199 -46.34 16.46 -6.67
CA ASP A 199 -45.70 15.16 -6.45
C ASP A 199 -44.27 15.09 -7.04
N ALA A 200 -43.98 15.88 -8.07
CA ALA A 200 -42.63 16.00 -8.66
C ALA A 200 -41.73 16.90 -7.80
N ALA A 201 -42.23 18.06 -7.38
CA ALA A 201 -41.52 18.97 -6.48
C ALA A 201 -41.19 18.32 -5.13
N GLU A 202 -42.13 17.57 -4.55
CA GLU A 202 -41.91 16.83 -3.31
C GLU A 202 -40.81 15.77 -3.45
N ARG A 203 -40.80 15.04 -4.57
CA ARG A 203 -39.73 14.08 -4.89
C ARG A 203 -38.38 14.77 -5.06
N GLN A 204 -38.34 15.92 -5.73
CA GLN A 204 -37.11 16.69 -5.93
C GLN A 204 -36.58 17.22 -4.59
N MET A 205 -37.42 17.84 -3.77
CA MET A 205 -37.05 18.29 -2.42
C MET A 205 -36.58 17.13 -1.54
N ALA A 206 -37.24 15.97 -1.61
CA ALA A 206 -36.81 14.78 -0.87
C ALA A 206 -35.44 14.27 -1.34
N SER A 207 -35.16 14.29 -2.65
CA SER A 207 -33.85 13.90 -3.19
C SER A 207 -32.75 14.86 -2.75
N VAL A 208 -33.00 16.17 -2.78
CA VAL A 208 -32.03 17.19 -2.35
C VAL A 208 -31.73 17.05 -0.86
N ARG A 209 -32.76 16.90 -0.01
CA ARG A 209 -32.59 16.64 1.43
C ARG A 209 -31.73 15.42 1.69
N LYS A 210 -32.04 14.31 1.04
CA LYS A 210 -31.30 13.05 1.20
C LYS A 210 -29.83 13.18 0.81
N ASN A 211 -29.52 13.95 -0.22
CA ASN A 211 -28.14 14.16 -0.66
C ASN A 211 -27.37 15.03 0.34
N ALA A 212 -27.94 16.17 0.74
CA ALA A 212 -27.34 17.05 1.73
C ALA A 212 -27.15 16.38 3.10
N GLU A 213 -28.13 15.59 3.54
CA GLU A 213 -28.04 14.78 4.78
C GLU A 213 -26.86 13.80 4.72
N ARG A 214 -26.65 13.13 3.58
CA ARG A 214 -25.51 12.22 3.39
C ARG A 214 -24.16 12.94 3.43
N GLU A 215 -24.07 14.12 2.82
CA GLU A 215 -22.84 14.91 2.83
C GLU A 215 -22.49 15.41 4.24
N ILE A 216 -23.50 15.87 4.98
CA ILE A 216 -23.35 16.28 6.38
C ILE A 216 -22.95 15.08 7.25
N GLU A 217 -23.60 13.92 7.08
CA GLU A 217 -23.27 12.70 7.81
C GLU A 217 -21.84 12.25 7.50
N GLN A 218 -21.40 12.33 6.25
CA GLN A 218 -20.03 12.02 5.86
C GLN A 218 -19.02 12.98 6.52
N LEU A 219 -19.31 14.28 6.54
CA LEU A 219 -18.48 15.30 7.19
C LEU A 219 -18.34 15.01 8.68
N ASP A 220 -19.47 14.78 9.37
CA ASP A 220 -19.50 14.43 10.80
C ASP A 220 -18.71 13.13 11.06
N ARG A 221 -18.85 12.12 10.20
CA ARG A 221 -18.13 10.83 10.33
C ARG A 221 -16.62 10.99 10.19
N ILE A 222 -16.15 11.82 9.25
CA ILE A 222 -14.72 12.14 9.09
C ILE A 222 -14.19 12.84 10.34
N TRP A 223 -14.93 13.84 10.82
CA TRP A 223 -14.56 14.63 11.99
C TRP A 223 -14.48 13.79 13.27
N ASP A 224 -15.50 12.98 13.51
CA ASP A 224 -15.54 12.09 14.68
C ASP A 224 -14.44 11.04 14.62
N ARG A 225 -14.06 10.55 13.42
CA ARG A 225 -12.91 9.66 13.31
C ARG A 225 -11.62 10.36 13.65
N PHE A 226 -11.37 11.53 13.07
CA PHE A 226 -10.14 12.30 13.28
C PHE A 226 -9.88 12.59 14.76
N LYS A 227 -10.90 13.06 15.49
CA LYS A 227 -10.80 13.35 16.93
C LYS A 227 -10.42 12.12 17.76
N ASN A 228 -10.98 10.98 17.40
CA ASN A 228 -10.87 9.75 18.19
C ASN A 228 -9.78 8.81 17.69
N LEU A 229 -8.99 9.24 16.69
CA LEU A 229 -7.93 8.44 16.08
C LEU A 229 -6.85 8.11 17.11
N LYS A 230 -6.45 6.84 17.19
CA LYS A 230 -5.39 6.35 18.07
C LYS A 230 -4.32 5.59 17.28
N VAL A 231 -3.12 5.52 17.84
CA VAL A 231 -2.07 4.65 17.31
C VAL A 231 -2.56 3.20 17.30
N ALA A 232 -2.21 2.46 16.25
CA ALA A 232 -2.65 1.09 15.95
C ALA A 232 -4.13 0.94 15.54
N ASP A 233 -4.92 2.01 15.51
CA ASP A 233 -6.24 1.95 14.88
C ASP A 233 -6.12 1.56 13.41
N LEU A 234 -7.08 0.76 12.96
CA LEU A 234 -7.21 0.36 11.56
C LEU A 234 -8.25 1.22 10.87
N GLU A 235 -7.91 1.70 9.68
CA GLU A 235 -8.85 2.37 8.80
C GLU A 235 -8.98 1.62 7.48
N GLY A 236 -10.12 0.96 7.31
CA GLY A 236 -10.44 0.21 6.10
C GLY A 236 -11.20 1.05 5.06
N ASP A 237 -11.74 2.21 5.46
CA ASP A 237 -12.48 3.10 4.57
C ASP A 237 -11.53 4.14 3.96
N GLU A 238 -11.13 3.91 2.71
CA GLU A 238 -10.22 4.81 1.99
C GLU A 238 -10.81 6.22 1.82
N ALA A 239 -12.13 6.34 1.63
CA ALA A 239 -12.78 7.63 1.50
C ALA A 239 -12.72 8.43 2.80
N LEU A 240 -12.87 7.74 3.94
CA LEU A 240 -12.73 8.34 5.25
C LEU A 240 -11.29 8.77 5.53
N TYR A 241 -10.30 7.92 5.22
CA TYR A 241 -8.88 8.25 5.38
C TYR A 241 -8.48 9.47 4.55
N ARG A 242 -8.82 9.48 3.25
CA ARG A 242 -8.55 10.62 2.37
C ARG A 242 -9.28 11.88 2.84
N GLY A 243 -10.53 11.74 3.27
CA GLY A 243 -11.31 12.86 3.81
C GLY A 243 -10.68 13.48 5.05
N MET A 244 -10.04 12.69 5.91
CA MET A 244 -9.25 13.22 7.04
C MET A 244 -8.04 14.00 6.54
N VAL A 245 -7.21 13.39 5.67
CA VAL A 245 -5.99 14.01 5.12
C VAL A 245 -6.26 15.30 4.34
N ASP A 246 -7.36 15.37 3.61
CA ASP A 246 -7.71 16.54 2.81
C ASP A 246 -8.23 17.71 3.67
N LYS A 247 -8.77 17.44 4.86
CA LYS A 247 -9.38 18.45 5.74
C LYS A 247 -8.52 18.85 6.94
N TYR A 248 -7.70 17.94 7.48
CA TYR A 248 -6.97 18.09 8.74
C TYR A 248 -5.53 17.60 8.60
#